data_AF-A0A3D4UM17-F1
#
_entry.id   AF-A0A3D4UM17-F1
#
_cell.length_a   1.000
_cell.length_b   1.000
_cell.length_c   1.000
_cell.angle_alpha   90.00
_cell.angle_beta   90.00
_cell.angle_gamma   90.00
#
_symmetry.space_group_name_H-M   'P 1'
#
loop_
_entity.id
_entity.type
_entity.pdbx_description
1 polymer ?
#
loop_
_entity_poly.entity_id
_entity_poly.type
_entity_poly.pdbx_seq_one_letter_code
_entity_poly.pdbx_strand_id
1 'polypeptide(L)'
;DYDDPEQRAEELERVELLVREHREHPALLAWGVGNEVELGGDFDVALRQINDAAAIVRRLDPHHPRMAIIAEIGDDKAIRIQNECPDIDLIGINSYGGLASVPERL
;
A
#
# COMPACT_ATOMS: atom_id res chain seq x y z
N ASP A 1 2.37 -15.34 -5.82
CA ASP A 1 3.68 -15.06 -6.41
C ASP A 1 3.54 -13.74 -7.13
N TYR A 2 4.29 -12.74 -6.72
CA TYR A 2 4.14 -11.39 -7.28
C TYR A 2 4.63 -11.25 -8.72
N ASP A 3 5.35 -12.27 -9.23
CA ASP A 3 5.81 -12.31 -10.62
C ASP A 3 4.83 -13.00 -11.59
N ASP A 4 3.71 -13.54 -11.10
CA ASP A 4 2.66 -14.12 -11.94
C ASP A 4 1.77 -13.00 -12.54
N PRO A 5 1.82 -12.77 -13.87
CA PRO A 5 1.06 -11.70 -14.50
C PRO A 5 -0.46 -11.92 -14.50
N GLU A 6 -0.92 -13.17 -14.48
CA GLU A 6 -2.36 -13.47 -14.42
C GLU A 6 -2.90 -13.18 -13.02
N GLN A 7 -2.19 -13.65 -11.99
CA GLN A 7 -2.54 -13.36 -10.59
C GLN A 7 -2.55 -11.85 -10.32
N ARG A 8 -1.54 -11.13 -10.80
CA ARG A 8 -1.49 -9.67 -10.67
C ARG A 8 -2.67 -8.98 -11.36
N ALA A 9 -3.05 -9.42 -12.56
CA ALA A 9 -4.18 -8.83 -13.28
C ALA A 9 -5.50 -9.06 -12.52
N GLU A 10 -5.72 -10.26 -12.00
CA GLU A 10 -6.90 -10.57 -11.17
C GLU A 10 -6.94 -9.73 -9.89
N GLU A 11 -5.79 -9.52 -9.23
CA GLU A 11 -5.72 -8.68 -8.03
C GLU A 11 -6.05 -7.22 -8.33
N LEU A 12 -5.53 -6.66 -9.43
CA LEU A 12 -5.83 -5.29 -9.84
C LEU A 12 -7.31 -5.13 -10.25
N GLU A 13 -7.92 -6.14 -10.87
CA GLU A 13 -9.35 -6.14 -11.16
C GLU A 13 -10.19 -6.14 -9.88
N ARG A 14 -9.81 -6.95 -8.88
CA ARG A 14 -10.46 -6.96 -7.56
C ARG A 14 -10.37 -5.61 -6.87
N VAL A 15 -9.21 -4.95 -6.95
CA VAL A 15 -9.05 -3.57 -6.44
C VAL A 15 -10.02 -2.62 -7.13
N GLU A 16 -10.09 -2.65 -8.46
CA GLU A 16 -11.00 -1.78 -9.22
C GLU A 16 -12.48 -2.00 -8.81
N LEU A 17 -12.92 -3.26 -8.68
CA LEU A 17 -14.28 -3.57 -8.27
C LEU A 17 -14.59 -3.06 -6.85
N LEU A 18 -13.68 -3.31 -5.91
CA LEU A 18 -13.85 -2.94 -4.50
C LEU A 18 -13.89 -1.41 -4.31
N VAL A 19 -13.06 -0.67 -5.06
CA VAL A 19 -13.09 0.80 -5.03
C VAL A 19 -14.39 1.33 -5.62
N ARG A 20 -14.85 0.79 -6.75
CA ARG A 20 -16.12 1.22 -7.37
C ARG A 20 -17.31 0.98 -6.45
N GLU A 21 -17.29 -0.10 -5.68
CA GLU A 21 -18.38 -0.44 -4.76
C GLU A 21 -18.45 0.50 -3.55
N HIS A 22 -17.30 0.88 -2.97
CA HIS A 22 -17.30 1.55 -1.66
C HIS A 22 -16.81 3.00 -1.64
N ARG A 23 -16.28 3.56 -2.75
CA ARG A 23 -15.70 4.92 -2.76
C ARG A 23 -16.65 6.05 -2.32
N GLU A 24 -17.96 5.87 -2.45
CA GLU A 24 -18.96 6.88 -2.05
C GLU A 24 -19.46 6.68 -0.61
N HIS A 25 -18.93 5.69 0.11
CA HIS A 25 -19.40 5.37 1.46
C HIS A 25 -18.93 6.44 2.46
N PRO A 26 -19.84 7.13 3.18
CA PRO A 26 -19.49 8.29 4.00
C PRO A 26 -18.61 7.98 5.22
N ALA A 27 -18.47 6.70 5.59
CA ALA A 27 -17.59 6.26 6.67
C ALA A 27 -16.22 5.77 6.19
N LEU A 28 -15.96 5.77 4.88
CA LEU A 28 -14.64 5.42 4.36
C LEU A 28 -13.66 6.54 4.73
N LEU A 29 -12.53 6.17 5.34
CA LEU A 29 -11.50 7.13 5.74
C LEU A 29 -10.30 7.11 4.80
N ALA A 30 -9.83 5.92 4.43
CA ALA A 30 -8.62 5.70 3.65
C ALA A 30 -8.65 4.29 3.04
N TRP A 31 -7.87 4.11 1.97
CA TRP A 31 -7.62 2.82 1.35
C TRP A 31 -6.29 2.24 1.82
N GLY A 32 -6.31 1.11 2.52
CA GLY A 32 -5.10 0.34 2.80
C GLY A 32 -4.69 -0.49 1.58
N VAL A 33 -3.52 -0.20 1.02
CA VAL A 33 -2.98 -0.86 -0.17
C VAL A 33 -1.80 -1.74 0.23
N GLY A 34 -2.06 -3.04 0.36
CA GLY A 34 -1.10 -4.02 0.88
C GLY A 34 -0.96 -3.96 2.41
N ASN A 35 -0.40 -5.03 2.99
CA ASN A 35 -0.06 -5.10 4.41
C ASN A 35 1.15 -6.01 4.58
N GLU A 36 2.23 -5.47 5.14
CA GLU A 36 3.47 -6.20 5.46
C GLU A 36 4.00 -6.99 4.23
N VAL A 37 3.88 -6.39 3.04
CA VAL A 37 4.17 -7.06 1.76
C VAL A 37 5.63 -7.49 1.62
N GLU A 38 6.52 -6.86 2.38
CA GLU A 38 7.94 -7.21 2.44
C GLU A 38 8.19 -8.61 3.04
N LEU A 39 7.19 -9.18 3.76
CA LEU A 39 7.27 -10.53 4.30
C LEU A 39 6.85 -11.59 3.27
N GLY A 40 6.20 -11.19 2.18
CA GLY A 40 5.56 -12.07 1.21
C GLY A 40 6.42 -12.44 -0.01
N GLY A 41 7.57 -11.79 -0.22
CA GLY A 41 8.40 -12.03 -1.39
C GLY A 41 9.40 -10.91 -1.67
N ASP A 42 9.74 -10.73 -2.94
CA ASP A 42 10.62 -9.66 -3.40
C ASP A 42 9.96 -8.28 -3.21
N PHE A 43 10.63 -7.41 -2.44
CA PHE A 43 10.11 -6.10 -2.08
C PHE A 43 10.02 -5.15 -3.28
N ASP A 44 10.90 -5.27 -4.28
CA ASP A 44 10.84 -4.45 -5.50
C ASP A 44 9.58 -4.77 -6.31
N VAL A 45 9.25 -6.05 -6.39
CA VAL A 45 8.02 -6.51 -7.07
C VAL A 45 6.80 -6.01 -6.29
N ALA A 46 6.82 -6.14 -4.96
CA ALA A 46 5.74 -5.70 -4.09
C ALA A 46 5.49 -4.18 -4.19
N LEU A 47 6.54 -3.35 -4.21
CA LEU A 47 6.42 -1.89 -4.36
C LEU A 47 5.78 -1.50 -5.69
N ARG A 48 6.14 -2.16 -6.79
CA ARG A 48 5.48 -1.94 -8.09
C ARG A 48 4.00 -2.25 -8.02
N GLN A 49 3.65 -3.42 -7.47
CA GLN A 49 2.24 -3.83 -7.37
C GLN A 49 1.42 -2.91 -6.45
N ILE A 50 1.98 -2.49 -5.31
CA ILE A 50 1.34 -1.50 -4.44
C ILE A 50 1.07 -0.21 -5.21
N ASN A 51 2.06 0.31 -5.94
CA ASN A 51 1.86 1.56 -6.66
C ASN A 51 0.83 1.42 -7.79
N ASP A 52 0.82 0.29 -8.50
CA ASP A 52 -0.18 0.03 -9.54
C ASP A 52 -1.61 -0.03 -8.97
N ALA A 53 -1.80 -0.71 -7.84
CA ALA A 53 -3.08 -0.73 -7.14
C ALA A 53 -3.46 0.68 -6.64
N ALA A 54 -2.52 1.42 -6.08
CA ALA A 54 -2.77 2.76 -5.58
C ALA A 54 -3.09 3.78 -6.69
N ALA A 55 -2.53 3.59 -7.89
CA ALA A 55 -2.86 4.36 -9.08
C ALA A 55 -4.29 4.09 -9.57
N ILE A 56 -4.74 2.82 -9.52
CA ILE A 56 -6.13 2.45 -9.80
C ILE A 56 -7.07 3.13 -8.80
N VAL A 57 -6.77 3.04 -7.50
CA VAL A 57 -7.55 3.69 -6.44
C VAL A 57 -7.63 5.19 -6.71
N ARG A 58 -6.50 5.88 -6.92
CA ARG A 58 -6.47 7.33 -7.20
C ARG A 58 -7.35 7.73 -8.38
N ARG A 59 -7.32 6.95 -9.46
CA ARG A 59 -8.12 7.20 -10.68
C ARG A 59 -9.61 7.07 -10.42
N LEU A 60 -10.01 6.13 -9.57
CA LEU A 60 -11.41 5.80 -9.31
C LEU A 60 -11.99 6.60 -8.13
N ASP A 61 -11.16 6.95 -7.16
CA ASP A 61 -11.49 7.66 -5.94
C ASP A 61 -10.34 8.60 -5.55
N PRO A 62 -10.38 9.87 -6.02
CA PRO A 62 -9.38 10.86 -5.67
C PRO A 62 -9.62 11.52 -4.31
N HIS A 63 -10.69 11.17 -3.59
CA HIS A 63 -11.11 11.86 -2.37
C HIS A 63 -10.56 11.20 -1.09
N HIS A 64 -10.34 9.89 -1.11
CA HIS A 64 -9.78 9.16 0.03
C HIS A 64 -8.29 8.87 -0.16
N PRO A 65 -7.46 9.07 0.88
CA PRO A 65 -6.03 8.81 0.82
C PRO A 65 -5.72 7.32 0.66
N ARG A 66 -4.61 7.02 -0.02
CA ARG A 66 -4.04 5.67 -0.17
C ARG A 66 -2.90 5.48 0.81
N MET A 67 -2.94 4.42 1.59
CA MET A 67 -1.97 4.11 2.63
C MET A 67 -1.28 2.78 2.34
N ALA A 68 0.05 2.76 2.27
CA ALA A 68 0.83 1.52 2.29
C ALA A 68 1.15 1.13 3.73
N ILE A 69 1.08 -0.15 4.07
CA ILE A 69 1.31 -0.64 5.44
C ILE A 69 2.53 -1.57 5.49
N ILE A 70 3.51 -1.25 6.35
CA ILE A 70 4.75 -2.02 6.56
C ILE A 70 4.88 -2.56 7.99
N ALA A 71 5.57 -3.68 8.14
CA ALA A 71 5.96 -4.27 9.43
C ALA A 71 7.26 -3.64 9.93
N GLU A 72 7.17 -2.84 10.98
CA GLU A 72 8.25 -1.99 11.47
C GLU A 72 8.83 -1.08 10.37
N ILE A 73 9.43 0.04 10.76
CA ILE A 73 9.94 0.99 9.77
C ILE A 73 11.18 0.48 9.02
N GLY A 74 11.92 -0.47 9.60
CA GLY A 74 13.18 -0.99 9.04
C GLY A 74 14.21 0.13 8.84
N ASP A 75 15.17 -0.10 7.93
CA ASP A 75 16.21 0.87 7.61
C ASP A 75 15.80 1.80 6.46
N ASP A 76 15.26 1.27 5.35
CA ASP A 76 14.99 2.05 4.13
C ASP A 76 13.55 1.95 3.58
N LYS A 77 12.68 1.12 4.18
CA LYS A 77 11.34 0.83 3.63
C LYS A 77 10.51 2.08 3.38
N ALA A 78 10.46 2.99 4.37
CA ALA A 78 9.69 4.22 4.27
C ALA A 78 10.22 5.13 3.14
N ILE A 79 11.55 5.23 3.02
CA ILE A 79 12.23 5.99 1.96
C ILE A 79 11.92 5.39 0.59
N ARG A 80 11.94 4.05 0.47
CA ARG A 80 11.63 3.35 -0.76
C ARG A 80 10.18 3.56 -1.19
N ILE A 81 9.22 3.42 -0.27
CA ILE A 81 7.81 3.72 -0.57
C ILE A 81 7.65 5.17 -1.03
N GLN A 82 8.29 6.11 -0.35
CA GLN A 82 8.25 7.53 -0.72
C GLN A 82 8.79 7.78 -2.14
N ASN A 83 9.84 7.08 -2.56
CA ASN A 83 10.49 7.29 -3.85
C ASN A 83 9.87 6.48 -5.01
N GLU A 84 9.39 5.27 -4.72
CA GLU A 84 8.98 4.30 -5.73
C GLU A 84 7.46 4.16 -5.85
N CYS A 85 6.71 4.61 -4.84
CA CYS A 85 5.24 4.57 -4.83
C CYS A 85 4.63 5.99 -4.80
N PRO A 86 4.77 6.80 -5.87
CA PRO A 86 4.25 8.17 -5.92
C PRO A 86 2.72 8.25 -5.80
N ASP A 87 2.04 7.11 -5.96
CA ASP A 87 0.61 7.01 -5.74
C ASP A 87 0.22 6.59 -4.31
N ILE A 88 1.12 6.66 -3.34
CA ILE A 88 0.79 6.49 -1.92
C ILE A 88 0.83 7.84 -1.21
N ASP A 89 -0.18 8.14 -0.40
CA ASP A 89 -0.28 9.40 0.36
C ASP A 89 0.22 9.25 1.80
N LEU A 90 0.08 8.05 2.38
CA LEU A 90 0.35 7.76 3.78
C LEU A 90 1.15 6.46 3.95
N ILE A 91 2.00 6.41 4.97
CA ILE A 91 2.68 5.18 5.41
C ILE A 91 2.11 4.79 6.77
N GLY A 92 1.50 3.60 6.83
CA GLY A 92 1.11 2.93 8.06
C GLY A 92 2.24 2.02 8.55
N ILE A 93 2.56 2.08 9.84
CA ILE A 93 3.62 1.25 10.43
C ILE A 93 2.98 0.38 11.52
N ASN A 94 3.01 -0.93 11.30
CA ASN A 94 2.71 -1.89 12.36
C ASN A 94 3.94 -2.00 13.26
N SER A 95 3.81 -1.70 14.55
CA SER A 95 4.90 -1.86 15.51
C SER A 95 4.52 -2.72 16.70
N TYR A 96 5.36 -3.72 16.98
CA TYR A 96 5.13 -4.70 18.03
C TYR A 96 6.30 -4.66 19.02
N GLY A 97 6.13 -3.91 20.12
CA GLY A 97 7.16 -3.72 21.14
C GLY A 97 8.21 -2.64 20.83
N GLY A 98 8.17 -2.03 19.64
CA GLY A 98 9.11 -1.00 19.17
C GLY A 98 8.55 0.42 19.05
N LEU A 99 7.31 0.67 19.50
CA LEU A 99 6.59 1.92 19.23
C LEU A 99 7.37 3.18 19.65
N ALA A 100 8.03 3.13 20.81
CA ALA A 100 8.76 4.29 21.36
C ALA A 100 9.94 4.74 20.48
N SER A 101 10.55 3.83 19.71
CA SER A 101 11.71 4.13 18.85
C SER A 101 11.33 4.38 17.39
N VAL A 102 10.05 4.36 17.02
CA VAL A 102 9.62 4.67 15.65
C VAL A 102 10.07 6.07 15.20
N PRO A 103 9.92 7.15 16.00
CA PRO A 103 10.33 8.49 15.57
C PRO A 103 11.82 8.64 15.27
N GLU A 104 12.67 7.82 15.89
CA GLU A 104 14.13 7.87 15.71
C GLU A 104 14.61 7.17 14.42
N ARG A 105 13.69 6.45 13.76
CA ARG A 105 13.96 5.60 12.59
C ARG A 105 13.22 6.08 11.32
N LEU A 106 12.55 7.24 11.41
CA LEU A 106 11.87 7.93 10.29
C LEU A 106 12.84 8.78 9.48
#